data_AF-A0A8C3BMK0-F1
#
_entry.id   AF-A0A8C3BMK0-F1
#
_cell.length_a   1.000
_cell.length_b   1.000
_cell.length_c   1.000
_cell.angle_alpha   90.00
_cell.angle_beta   90.00
_cell.angle_gamma   90.00
#
_symmetry.space_group_name_H-M   'P 1'
#
loop_
_entity.id
_entity.type
_entity.pdbx_description
1 polymer ?
#
loop_
_entity_poly.entity_id
_entity_poly.type
_entity_poly.pdbx_seq_one_letter_code
_entity_poly.pdbx_strand_id
1 'polypeptide(L)' 'MEEYAREPCPWRIVDDCGGAFTMGVIGGGVFQALKGFRNAPAVSGRGYRG' A
#
# COMPACT_ATOMS: atom_id res chain seq x y z
N MET A 1 19.15 -29.78 -18.30
CA MET A 1 17.77 -29.26 -18.24
C MET A 1 17.38 -29.10 -16.77
N GLU A 2 18.03 -28.19 -16.02
CA GLU A 2 17.53 -27.71 -14.71
C GLU A 2 18.37 -26.53 -14.14
N GLU A 3 19.02 -25.71 -14.97
CA GLU A 3 19.81 -24.55 -14.48
C GLU A 3 19.35 -23.23 -15.13
N TYR A 4 18.07 -23.16 -15.44
CA TYR A 4 17.39 -21.94 -15.92
C TYR A 4 16.02 -21.76 -15.23
N ALA A 5 15.75 -22.52 -14.17
CA ALA A 5 14.57 -22.35 -13.31
C ALA A 5 14.87 -21.46 -12.08
N ARG A 6 16.15 -21.07 -11.91
CA ARG A 6 16.56 -20.01 -10.98
C ARG A 6 16.39 -18.71 -11.74
N GLU A 7 15.28 -18.03 -11.52
CA GLU A 7 15.06 -16.67 -12.02
C GLU A 7 16.34 -15.85 -11.79
N PRO A 8 16.88 -15.18 -12.82
CA PRO A 8 18.18 -14.52 -12.72
C PRO A 8 18.17 -13.55 -11.55
N CYS A 9 19.24 -13.60 -10.74
CA CYS A 9 19.40 -12.86 -9.50
C CYS A 9 19.00 -11.37 -9.56
N PRO A 10 19.27 -10.58 -10.64
CA PRO A 10 18.84 -9.19 -10.65
C PRO A 10 17.33 -9.03 -10.78
N TRP A 11 16.63 -9.98 -11.41
CA TRP A 11 15.20 -9.83 -11.69
C TRP A 11 14.34 -10.16 -10.47
N ARG A 12 14.76 -11.17 -9.69
CA ARG A 12 14.18 -11.51 -8.39
C ARG A 12 14.15 -10.36 -7.42
N ILE A 13 15.25 -9.59 -7.37
CA ILE A 13 15.36 -8.46 -6.46
C ILE A 13 14.32 -7.40 -6.82
N VAL A 14 14.13 -7.11 -8.10
CA VAL A 14 13.13 -6.10 -8.51
C VAL A 14 11.71 -6.62 -8.31
N ASP A 15 11.45 -7.90 -8.56
CA ASP A 15 10.13 -8.50 -8.33
C ASP A 15 9.77 -8.51 -6.83
N ASP A 16 10.69 -8.93 -5.96
CA ASP A 16 10.53 -8.88 -4.50
C ASP A 16 10.35 -7.44 -4.00
N CYS A 17 11.17 -6.49 -4.47
CA CYS A 17 11.02 -5.07 -4.14
C CYS A 17 9.67 -4.51 -4.62
N GLY A 18 9.22 -4.89 -5.82
CA GLY A 18 7.93 -4.49 -6.39
C GLY A 18 6.75 -5.06 -5.60
N GLY A 19 6.84 -6.32 -5.21
CA GLY A 19 5.87 -6.99 -4.33
C GLY A 19 5.80 -6.32 -2.95
N ALA A 20 6.95 -6.09 -2.33
CA ALA A 20 7.05 -5.40 -1.03
C ALA A 20 6.51 -3.97 -1.10
N PHE A 21 6.82 -3.23 -2.16
CA PHE A 21 6.30 -1.88 -2.39
C PHE A 21 4.78 -1.87 -2.53
N THR A 22 4.23 -2.75 -3.37
CA THR A 22 2.79 -2.86 -3.60
C THR A 22 2.05 -3.23 -2.31
N MET A 23 2.56 -4.19 -1.55
CA MET A 23 2.00 -4.56 -0.25
C MET A 23 2.07 -3.40 0.75
N GLY A 24 3.16 -2.62 0.75
CA GLY A 24 3.29 -1.42 1.57
C GLY A 24 2.29 -0.33 1.22
N VAL A 25 2.12 -0.02 -0.08
CA VAL A 25 1.16 0.99 -0.56
C VAL A 25 -0.28 0.58 -0.24
N ILE A 26 -0.64 -0.68 -0.51
CA ILE A 26 -2.00 -1.18 -0.25
C ILE A 26 -2.26 -1.26 1.25
N GLY A 27 -1.37 -1.91 2.02
CA GLY A 27 -1.53 -2.10 3.45
C GLY A 27 -1.54 -0.77 4.21
N GLY A 28 -0.60 0.12 3.91
CA GLY A 28 -0.52 1.46 4.51
C GLY A 28 -1.71 2.34 4.11
N GLY A 29 -2.11 2.30 2.82
CA GLY A 29 -3.27 3.00 2.31
C GLY A 29 -4.56 2.59 3.00
N VAL A 30 -4.84 1.29 3.10
CA VAL A 30 -6.04 0.77 3.78
C VAL A 30 -6.02 1.12 5.26
N PHE A 31 -4.89 0.90 5.95
CA PHE A 31 -4.78 1.19 7.37
C PHE A 31 -5.03 2.67 7.68
N GLN A 32 -4.40 3.56 6.90
CA GLN A 32 -4.53 4.99 7.09
C GLN A 32 -5.90 5.50 6.64
N ALA A 33 -6.50 4.92 5.59
CA ALA A 33 -7.87 5.23 5.19
C ALA A 33 -8.87 4.88 6.30
N LEU A 34 -8.80 3.67 6.87
CA LEU A 34 -9.69 3.26 7.96
C LEU A 34 -9.53 4.12 9.21
N LYS A 35 -8.28 4.41 9.63
CA LYS A 35 -8.02 5.37 10.72
C LYS A 35 -8.56 6.76 10.38
N GLY A 36 -8.32 7.23 9.16
CA GLY A 36 -8.77 8.51 8.65
C GLY A 36 -10.28 8.62 8.70
N PHE A 37 -11.04 7.63 8.23
CA PHE A 37 -12.50 7.62 8.30
C PHE A 37 -13.03 7.66 9.73
N ARG A 38 -12.35 6.99 10.68
CA ARG A 38 -12.75 6.99 12.10
C ARG A 38 -12.41 8.29 12.83
N ASN A 39 -11.30 8.93 12.46
CA ASN A 39 -10.79 10.13 13.12
C ASN A 39 -11.09 11.42 12.36
N ALA A 40 -11.69 11.32 11.16
CA ALA A 40 -12.15 12.47 10.41
C ALA A 40 -13.28 13.15 11.19
N PRO A 41 -13.28 14.49 11.25
CA PRO A 41 -14.40 15.22 11.81
C PRO A 41 -15.67 14.84 11.04
N ALA A 42 -16.69 14.37 11.75
CA ALA A 42 -17.97 14.09 11.15
C ALA A 42 -18.50 15.39 10.53
N VAL A 43 -18.79 15.35 9.23
CA VAL A 43 -19.47 16.41 8.49
C VAL A 43 -20.95 16.56 8.91
N SER A 44 -21.27 16.21 10.14
CA SER A 44 -22.62 16.29 10.69
C SER A 44 -22.61 17.31 11.82
N GLY A 45 -22.93 18.56 11.47
CA GLY A 45 -23.71 19.37 12.40
C GLY A 45 -23.20 20.74 12.84
N ARG A 46 -22.15 21.35 12.27
CA ARG A 46 -21.91 22.80 12.48
C ARG A 46 -21.10 23.46 11.36
N GLY A 47 -21.86 24.01 10.40
CA GLY A 47 -21.57 25.20 9.62
C GLY A 47 -20.14 25.46 9.17
N TYR A 48 -19.89 25.19 7.90
CA TYR A 48 -18.96 25.98 7.10
C TYR A 48 -19.47 27.43 7.10
N ARG A 49 -18.88 28.27 7.95
CA ARG A 49 -18.87 29.72 7.72
C ARG A 49 -17.49 30.02 7.16
N GLY A 50 -17.48 30.50 5.92
CA GLY A 50 -16.33 31.19 5.35
C GLY A 50 -16.06 32.51 6.05
#